data_AF-A0ABD6D9U4-F1
#
_entry.id   AF-A0ABD6D9U4-F1
#
_cell.length_a   1.000
_cell.length_b   1.000
_cell.length_c   1.000
_cell.angle_alpha   90.00
_cell.angle_beta   90.00
_cell.angle_gamma   90.00
#
_symmetry.space_group_name_H-M   'P 1'
#
loop_
_entity.id
_entity.type
_entity.pdbx_description
1 polymer ?
#
loop_
_entity_poly.entity_id
_entity_poly.type
_entity_poly.pdbx_seq_one_letter_code
_entity_poly.pdbx_strand_id
1 'polypeptide(L)'
;MSSPRKLGLFGVIHIDRLSKVTRELEAFVGDSETIFIESPTDSMGLRQYGSLFARVPAYAFGALLLQLAIYTPLFLLFNRDLLPTELAAARRVADSNGLSVQAVDEHPNETLSRAGPRLIVLNWLVFGVVGWLEPVATAATAAVAVGGGLVPILIRRRGHRYGGLAAAICGLGLAGWLVAEGLWSVWLFCCGLLFVVVIVWTLDHRNEVMLDRIEERSTEADYDEAVLVTGKAHLGGLASLASGQELAVPRVHISRWLRAGTTITDFEPEDLPTIGRKTLAPTNDLTPNSGLGPLARRVGAAVVDLLVVGIPTAVLWVVFAVVASIATSDPTATVGAVLIGFPAVMVVGYHVLLEWRFGTTVGKRLFGLVVVDRAGDDISGRSALARNLLRPVSLLGGYLVGGLLVAVTSRHQHLGDRLAGTVVVAGDRSTDSSAEPDDTGTTESAQSNQPPAASNS
;
A
#
# COMPACT_ATOMS: atom_id res chain seq x y z
N MET A 1 29.30 30.03 9.82
CA MET A 1 28.50 29.07 9.03
C MET A 1 27.36 28.67 9.93
N SER A 2 26.12 28.95 9.52
CA SER A 2 24.92 28.42 10.20
C SER A 2 25.02 26.89 10.23
N SER A 3 24.56 26.27 11.30
CA SER A 3 24.42 24.81 11.33
C SER A 3 23.46 24.38 10.21
N PRO A 4 23.70 23.23 9.56
CA PRO A 4 22.77 22.73 8.55
C PRO A 4 21.40 22.46 9.18
N ARG A 5 20.33 22.83 8.46
CA ARG A 5 18.95 22.64 8.93
C ARG A 5 18.62 21.15 8.96
N LYS A 6 17.82 20.72 9.93
CA LYS A 6 17.49 19.31 10.12
C LYS A 6 16.20 18.96 9.39
N LEU A 7 16.26 17.90 8.59
CA LEU A 7 15.10 17.33 7.91
C LEU A 7 14.90 15.87 8.32
N GLY A 8 13.85 15.60 9.09
CA GLY A 8 13.41 14.23 9.36
C GLY A 8 12.61 13.66 8.19
N LEU A 9 12.97 12.48 7.67
CA LEU A 9 12.22 11.83 6.60
C LEU A 9 11.28 10.76 7.16
N PHE A 10 9.98 10.87 6.91
CA PHE A 10 8.97 9.93 7.37
C PHE A 10 8.28 9.26 6.18
N GLY A 11 8.66 8.00 5.91
CA GLY A 11 8.17 7.25 4.76
C GLY A 11 7.00 6.34 5.09
N VAL A 12 5.92 6.47 4.32
CA VAL A 12 4.64 5.80 4.57
C VAL A 12 4.20 4.97 3.35
N ILE A 13 3.43 3.91 3.62
CA ILE A 13 2.72 3.19 2.57
C ILE A 13 1.35 3.85 2.40
N HIS A 14 1.01 4.27 1.18
CA HIS A 14 -0.22 5.02 0.89
C HIS A 14 -1.52 4.40 1.43
N ILE A 15 -1.55 3.07 1.60
CA ILE A 15 -2.70 2.25 2.04
C ILE A 15 -2.48 1.56 3.41
N ASP A 16 -1.72 2.17 4.32
CA ASP A 16 -1.54 1.66 5.69
C ASP A 16 -2.73 2.04 6.62
N ARG A 17 -2.75 1.53 7.85
CA ARG A 17 -3.76 1.90 8.85
C ARG A 17 -3.45 3.29 9.38
N LEU A 18 -4.36 4.23 9.12
CA LEU A 18 -4.23 5.62 9.55
C LEU A 18 -3.89 5.79 11.03
N SER A 19 -4.62 5.12 11.94
CA SER A 19 -4.35 5.26 13.38
C SER A 19 -2.96 4.77 13.81
N LYS A 20 -2.36 3.86 13.04
CA LYS A 20 -1.01 3.36 13.29
C LYS A 20 0.02 4.41 12.88
N VAL A 21 -0.10 4.90 11.64
CA VAL A 21 0.80 5.90 11.06
C VAL A 21 0.72 7.22 11.82
N THR A 22 -0.47 7.63 12.29
CA THR A 22 -0.63 8.82 13.15
C THR A 22 0.21 8.71 14.43
N ARG A 23 0.13 7.59 15.16
CA ARG A 23 0.95 7.39 16.38
C ARG A 23 2.44 7.37 16.10
N GLU A 24 2.85 6.70 15.02
CA GLU A 24 4.26 6.67 14.60
C GLU A 24 4.78 8.07 14.26
N LEU A 25 3.96 8.86 13.57
CA LEU A 25 4.30 10.22 13.20
C LEU A 25 4.32 11.16 14.42
N GLU A 26 3.36 11.05 15.34
CA GLU A 26 3.36 11.80 16.61
C GLU A 26 4.64 11.56 17.40
N ALA A 27 5.07 10.31 17.52
CA ALA A 27 6.34 9.96 18.18
C ALA A 27 7.57 10.43 17.39
N PHE A 28 7.46 10.60 16.07
CA PHE A 28 8.55 10.99 15.20
C PHE A 28 8.70 12.50 15.06
N VAL A 29 7.63 13.31 15.13
CA VAL A 29 7.71 14.76 14.88
C VAL A 29 8.67 15.45 15.86
N GLY A 30 8.65 15.09 17.15
CA GLY A 30 9.56 15.68 18.13
C GLY A 30 9.47 17.21 18.16
N ASP A 31 10.60 17.90 18.13
CA ASP A 31 10.69 19.37 18.18
C ASP A 31 10.57 20.06 16.80
N SER A 32 10.05 19.37 15.79
CA SER A 32 9.92 19.95 14.44
C SER A 32 8.92 21.10 14.42
N GLU A 33 9.24 22.16 13.69
CA GLU A 33 8.46 23.40 13.61
C GLU A 33 7.40 23.35 12.50
N THR A 34 7.59 22.44 11.52
CA THR A 34 6.71 22.29 10.37
C THR A 34 6.69 20.87 9.83
N ILE A 35 5.59 20.51 9.16
CA ILE A 35 5.45 19.25 8.43
C ILE A 35 5.31 19.55 6.93
N PHE A 36 6.29 19.13 6.15
CA PHE A 36 6.20 19.07 4.71
C PHE A 36 5.51 17.78 4.26
N ILE A 37 4.70 17.86 3.21
CA ILE A 37 3.96 16.72 2.65
C ILE A 37 4.19 16.57 1.15
N GLU A 38 4.28 15.32 0.70
CA GLU A 38 4.25 14.94 -0.72
C GLU A 38 2.84 15.17 -1.31
N SER A 39 2.53 16.44 -1.53
CA SER A 39 1.30 16.90 -2.16
C SER A 39 1.65 18.04 -3.12
N PRO A 40 0.94 18.17 -4.26
CA PRO A 40 1.14 19.29 -5.16
C PRO A 40 0.88 20.61 -4.45
N THR A 41 1.78 21.58 -4.67
CA THR A 41 1.65 22.98 -4.22
C THR A 41 0.42 23.63 -4.82
N ASP A 42 0.23 23.44 -6.13
CA ASP A 42 -0.87 24.00 -6.89
C ASP A 42 -1.90 22.93 -7.20
N SER A 43 -3.15 23.17 -6.81
CA SER A 43 -4.24 22.27 -7.20
C SER A 43 -4.48 22.38 -8.70
N MET A 44 -4.40 21.25 -9.42
CA MET A 44 -4.66 21.26 -10.85
C MET A 44 -6.10 21.70 -11.15
N GLY A 45 -6.22 22.70 -12.03
CA GLY A 45 -7.51 23.19 -12.52
C GLY A 45 -8.14 22.28 -13.59
N LEU A 46 -9.44 22.46 -13.84
CA LEU A 46 -10.17 21.69 -14.88
C LEU A 46 -9.52 21.78 -16.27
N ARG A 47 -8.93 22.92 -16.62
CA ARG A 47 -8.21 23.11 -17.89
C ARG A 47 -6.95 22.24 -17.98
N GLN A 48 -6.21 22.10 -16.88
CA GLN A 48 -5.00 21.27 -16.85
C GLN A 48 -5.36 19.79 -16.93
N TYR A 49 -6.43 19.36 -16.23
CA TYR A 49 -6.98 18.02 -16.43
C TYR A 49 -7.43 17.81 -17.88
N GLY A 50 -8.14 18.77 -18.49
CA GLY A 50 -8.50 18.69 -19.91
C GLY A 50 -7.28 18.55 -20.83
N SER A 51 -6.22 19.32 -20.58
CA SER A 51 -4.94 19.21 -21.30
C SER A 51 -4.31 17.84 -21.12
N LEU A 52 -4.30 17.29 -19.90
CA LEU A 52 -3.78 15.96 -19.60
C LEU A 52 -4.50 14.88 -20.43
N PHE A 53 -5.84 14.88 -20.41
CA PHE A 53 -6.63 13.91 -21.18
C PHE A 53 -6.46 14.08 -22.70
N ALA A 54 -6.33 15.30 -23.19
CA ALA A 54 -6.12 15.56 -24.61
C ALA A 54 -4.70 15.20 -25.09
N ARG A 55 -3.69 15.30 -24.23
CA ARG A 55 -2.28 15.05 -24.58
C ARG A 55 -1.88 13.60 -24.38
N VAL A 56 -2.26 13.00 -23.26
CA VAL A 56 -1.83 11.66 -22.85
C VAL A 56 -3.02 10.79 -22.40
N PRO A 57 -4.00 10.52 -23.29
CA PRO A 57 -5.24 9.85 -22.92
C PRO A 57 -5.03 8.44 -22.36
N ALA A 58 -4.11 7.63 -22.92
CA ALA A 58 -3.85 6.28 -22.42
C ALA A 58 -3.41 6.31 -20.94
N TYR A 59 -2.45 7.18 -20.60
CA TYR A 59 -2.04 7.42 -19.22
C TYR A 59 -3.21 7.96 -18.38
N ALA A 60 -3.91 8.99 -18.85
CA ALA A 60 -4.93 9.69 -18.04
C ALA A 60 -6.09 8.75 -17.66
N PHE A 61 -6.62 7.99 -18.62
CA PHE A 61 -7.65 6.99 -18.36
C PHE A 61 -7.12 5.83 -17.52
N GLY A 62 -5.91 5.34 -17.81
CA GLY A 62 -5.29 4.27 -17.02
C GLY A 62 -5.10 4.66 -15.55
N ALA A 63 -4.57 5.86 -15.29
CA ALA A 63 -4.40 6.42 -13.95
C ALA A 63 -5.74 6.60 -13.23
N LEU A 64 -6.75 7.13 -13.92
CA LEU A 64 -8.09 7.32 -13.36
C LEU A 64 -8.75 5.99 -13.01
N LEU A 65 -8.64 4.98 -13.88
CA LEU A 65 -9.14 3.63 -13.62
C LEU A 65 -8.43 2.97 -12.44
N LEU A 66 -7.10 3.10 -12.35
CA LEU A 66 -6.32 2.57 -11.23
C LEU A 66 -6.73 3.25 -9.90
N GLN A 67 -6.92 4.57 -9.94
CA GLN A 67 -7.38 5.35 -8.80
C GLN A 67 -8.78 4.91 -8.34
N LEU A 68 -9.72 4.71 -9.26
CA LEU A 68 -11.10 4.32 -8.94
C LEU A 68 -11.22 2.85 -8.52
N ALA A 69 -10.54 1.94 -9.21
CA ALA A 69 -10.69 0.50 -9.00
C ALA A 69 -9.84 -0.03 -7.82
N ILE A 70 -8.68 0.59 -7.54
CA ILE A 70 -7.73 0.08 -6.56
C ILE A 70 -7.57 1.04 -5.39
N TYR A 71 -7.09 2.27 -5.63
CA TYR A 71 -6.71 3.16 -4.53
C TYR A 71 -7.90 3.67 -3.73
N THR A 72 -8.98 4.09 -4.39
CA THR A 72 -10.15 4.66 -3.72
C THR A 72 -10.81 3.68 -2.75
N PRO A 73 -11.11 2.41 -3.12
CA PRO A 73 -11.61 1.41 -2.18
C PRO A 73 -10.65 1.15 -1.02
N LEU A 74 -9.35 1.10 -1.28
CA LEU A 74 -8.34 0.84 -0.25
C LEU A 74 -8.21 2.01 0.74
N PHE A 75 -8.23 3.27 0.27
CA PHE A 75 -8.23 4.44 1.13
C PHE A 75 -9.49 4.49 1.99
N LEU A 76 -10.67 4.25 1.41
CA LEU A 76 -11.91 4.19 2.20
C LEU A 76 -11.86 3.07 3.24
N LEU A 77 -11.29 1.91 2.90
CA LEU A 77 -11.19 0.78 3.82
C LEU A 77 -10.22 1.03 4.99
N PHE A 78 -9.03 1.58 4.71
CA PHE A 78 -7.97 1.72 5.72
C PHE A 78 -7.91 3.10 6.39
N ASN A 79 -8.34 4.15 5.70
CA ASN A 79 -8.28 5.54 6.17
C ASN A 79 -9.66 6.10 6.52
N ARG A 80 -10.74 5.45 6.03
CA ARG A 80 -12.13 5.98 6.11
C ARG A 80 -12.25 7.38 5.50
N ASP A 81 -11.37 7.67 4.55
CA ASP A 81 -11.26 8.93 3.83
C ASP A 81 -10.77 8.62 2.40
N LEU A 82 -10.84 9.60 1.50
CA LEU A 82 -10.31 9.53 0.15
C LEU A 82 -8.84 10.00 0.07
N LEU A 83 -8.29 10.46 1.19
CA LEU A 83 -6.91 10.86 1.29
C LEU A 83 -6.01 9.64 1.52
N PRO A 84 -4.80 9.64 0.94
CA PRO A 84 -3.82 8.62 1.26
C PRO A 84 -3.33 8.78 2.70
N THR A 85 -2.74 7.72 3.23
CA THR A 85 -2.50 7.56 4.68
C THR A 85 -1.57 8.65 5.24
N GLU A 86 -0.52 8.96 4.50
CA GLU A 86 0.50 9.96 4.85
C GLU A 86 -0.08 11.37 4.96
N LEU A 87 -0.94 11.77 4.02
CA LEU A 87 -1.57 13.08 4.03
C LEU A 87 -2.60 13.20 5.16
N ALA A 88 -3.40 12.15 5.38
CA ALA A 88 -4.36 12.12 6.46
C ALA A 88 -3.68 12.12 7.84
N ALA A 89 -2.56 11.39 7.99
CA ALA A 89 -1.79 11.36 9.23
C ALA A 89 -1.12 12.72 9.50
N ALA A 90 -0.42 13.28 8.51
CA ALA A 90 0.26 14.57 8.64
C ALA A 90 -0.67 15.69 9.10
N ARG A 91 -1.87 15.78 8.51
CA ARG A 91 -2.87 16.79 8.92
C ARG A 91 -3.33 16.60 10.36
N ARG A 92 -3.63 15.36 10.78
CA ARG A 92 -4.06 15.09 12.16
C ARG A 92 -2.97 15.45 13.17
N VAL A 93 -1.73 15.05 12.90
CA VAL A 93 -0.60 15.33 13.80
C VAL A 93 -0.32 16.82 13.86
N ALA A 94 -0.34 17.52 12.72
CA ALA A 94 -0.17 18.96 12.68
C ALA A 94 -1.26 19.70 13.48
N ASP A 95 -2.53 19.34 13.27
CA ASP A 95 -3.66 19.93 13.99
C ASP A 95 -3.53 19.71 15.51
N SER A 96 -3.09 18.53 15.95
CA SER A 96 -2.93 18.21 17.38
C SER A 96 -1.72 18.88 18.04
N ASN A 97 -0.67 19.20 17.27
CA ASN A 97 0.59 19.78 17.77
C ASN A 97 0.74 21.27 17.43
N GLY A 98 -0.24 21.89 16.77
CA GLY A 98 -0.18 23.30 16.37
C GLY A 98 0.85 23.59 15.27
N LEU A 99 1.22 22.59 14.45
CA LEU A 99 2.23 22.73 13.40
C LEU A 99 1.60 23.16 12.07
N SER A 100 2.40 23.83 11.24
CA SER A 100 1.99 24.13 9.86
C SER A 100 2.19 22.92 8.95
N VAL A 101 1.33 22.76 7.94
CA VAL A 101 1.46 21.71 6.90
C VAL A 101 1.70 22.36 5.55
N GLN A 102 2.80 21.96 4.89
CA GLN A 102 3.26 22.60 3.66
C GLN A 102 3.45 21.59 2.53
N ALA A 103 2.75 21.79 1.42
CA ALA A 103 2.88 20.99 0.21
C ALA A 103 4.18 21.34 -0.54
N VAL A 104 4.94 20.34 -1.01
CA VAL A 104 6.25 20.55 -1.66
C VAL A 104 6.42 19.80 -2.98
N ASP A 105 5.51 18.91 -3.35
CA ASP A 105 5.69 18.04 -4.52
C ASP A 105 5.22 18.69 -5.83
N GLU A 106 5.76 18.21 -6.96
CA GLU A 106 5.17 18.42 -8.29
C GLU A 106 4.51 17.12 -8.73
N HIS A 107 3.18 17.13 -8.83
CA HIS A 107 2.46 15.90 -9.12
C HIS A 107 2.69 15.48 -10.59
N PRO A 108 2.95 14.19 -10.91
CA PRO A 108 3.27 13.74 -12.28
C PRO A 108 2.25 14.13 -13.35
N ASN A 109 0.97 14.20 -12.95
CA ASN A 109 -0.10 14.70 -13.81
C ASN A 109 0.13 16.15 -14.29
N GLU A 110 0.72 17.02 -13.47
CA GLU A 110 1.02 18.39 -13.85
C GLU A 110 2.11 18.41 -14.93
N THR A 111 3.20 17.69 -14.71
CA THR A 111 4.28 17.50 -15.69
C THR A 111 3.74 16.97 -17.02
N LEU A 112 2.87 15.95 -16.96
CA LEU A 112 2.25 15.35 -18.14
C LEU A 112 1.18 16.22 -18.81
N SER A 113 0.56 17.15 -18.09
CA SER A 113 -0.35 18.14 -18.68
C SER A 113 0.37 19.08 -19.66
N ARG A 114 1.71 19.15 -19.54
CA ARG A 114 2.64 19.90 -20.41
C ARG A 114 3.50 18.98 -21.29
N ALA A 115 3.12 17.71 -21.45
CA ALA A 115 3.88 16.71 -22.20
C ALA A 115 4.29 17.20 -23.61
N GLY A 116 5.52 16.86 -24.00
CA GLY A 116 6.07 17.19 -25.31
C GLY A 116 5.52 16.32 -26.45
N PRO A 117 5.75 16.71 -27.72
CA PRO A 117 5.13 16.09 -28.89
C PRO A 117 5.35 14.57 -29.00
N ARG A 118 6.54 14.09 -28.65
CA ARG A 118 6.89 12.66 -28.72
C ARG A 118 6.00 11.80 -27.82
N LEU A 119 5.81 12.24 -26.57
CA LEU A 119 5.01 11.51 -25.61
C LEU A 119 3.52 11.56 -25.96
N ILE A 120 3.05 12.69 -26.50
CA ILE A 120 1.69 12.85 -27.02
C ILE A 120 1.43 11.81 -28.11
N VAL A 121 2.29 11.74 -29.13
CA VAL A 121 2.14 10.79 -30.25
C VAL A 121 2.13 9.35 -29.72
N LEU A 122 3.07 8.98 -28.84
CA LEU A 122 3.13 7.64 -28.28
C LEU A 122 1.86 7.26 -27.49
N ASN A 123 1.36 8.17 -26.64
CA ASN A 123 0.15 7.91 -25.87
C ASN A 123 -1.08 7.76 -26.77
N TRP A 124 -1.20 8.58 -27.81
CA TRP A 124 -2.29 8.48 -28.77
C TRP A 124 -2.21 7.22 -29.63
N LEU A 125 -1.01 6.74 -29.97
CA LEU A 125 -0.85 5.46 -30.65
C LEU A 125 -1.35 4.31 -29.76
N VAL A 126 -0.95 4.27 -28.49
CA VAL A 126 -1.44 3.25 -27.53
C VAL A 126 -2.96 3.35 -27.40
N PHE A 127 -3.49 4.55 -27.14
CA PHE A 127 -4.94 4.75 -26.97
C PHE A 127 -5.73 4.39 -28.23
N GLY A 128 -5.20 4.71 -29.42
CA GLY A 128 -5.79 4.39 -30.70
C GLY A 128 -5.82 2.89 -30.98
N VAL A 129 -4.76 2.15 -30.64
CA VAL A 129 -4.73 0.68 -30.74
C VAL A 129 -5.78 0.06 -29.81
N VAL A 130 -5.85 0.53 -28.55
CA VAL A 130 -6.86 0.07 -27.59
C VAL A 130 -8.28 0.31 -28.12
N GLY A 131 -8.56 1.53 -28.60
CA GLY A 131 -9.85 1.88 -29.17
C GLY A 131 -10.18 1.16 -30.49
N TRP A 132 -9.17 0.73 -31.24
CA TRP A 132 -9.36 -0.05 -32.47
C TRP A 132 -9.69 -1.53 -32.18
N LEU A 133 -9.04 -2.13 -31.18
CA LEU A 133 -9.29 -3.50 -30.78
C LEU A 133 -10.68 -3.69 -30.17
N GLU A 134 -11.12 -2.75 -29.31
CA GLU A 134 -12.36 -2.87 -28.54
C GLU A 134 -13.12 -1.53 -28.48
N PRO A 135 -13.67 -1.01 -29.59
CA PRO A 135 -14.18 0.37 -29.66
C PRO A 135 -15.33 0.64 -28.68
N VAL A 136 -16.31 -0.26 -28.63
CA VAL A 136 -17.50 -0.10 -27.76
C VAL A 136 -17.11 -0.23 -26.30
N ALA A 137 -16.33 -1.25 -25.94
CA ALA A 137 -15.91 -1.46 -24.55
C ALA A 137 -14.96 -0.35 -24.07
N THR A 138 -14.08 0.15 -24.94
CA THR A 138 -13.19 1.29 -24.63
C THR A 138 -14.00 2.55 -24.37
N ALA A 139 -14.99 2.85 -25.21
CA ALA A 139 -15.86 4.01 -25.02
C ALA A 139 -16.68 3.91 -23.73
N ALA A 140 -17.28 2.75 -23.44
CA ALA A 140 -18.04 2.51 -22.22
C ALA A 140 -17.17 2.64 -20.96
N THR A 141 -15.98 2.02 -20.97
CA THR A 141 -15.02 2.07 -19.86
C THR A 141 -14.51 3.49 -19.62
N ALA A 142 -14.19 4.24 -20.69
CA ALA A 142 -13.79 5.64 -20.61
C ALA A 142 -14.90 6.52 -20.02
N ALA A 143 -16.16 6.31 -20.44
CA ALA A 143 -17.31 7.04 -19.90
C ALA A 143 -17.50 6.78 -18.40
N VAL A 144 -17.37 5.51 -17.96
CA VAL A 144 -17.43 5.16 -16.54
C VAL A 144 -16.26 5.73 -15.76
N ALA A 145 -15.05 5.71 -16.31
CA ALA A 145 -13.89 6.33 -15.66
C ALA A 145 -14.13 7.82 -15.40
N VAL A 146 -14.57 8.57 -16.42
CA VAL A 146 -14.87 10.00 -16.29
C VAL A 146 -16.01 10.25 -15.30
N GLY A 147 -17.13 9.53 -15.44
CA GLY A 147 -18.26 9.65 -14.53
C GLY A 147 -17.86 9.35 -13.08
N GLY A 148 -17.16 8.25 -12.86
CA GLY A 148 -16.63 7.83 -11.56
C GLY A 148 -15.66 8.84 -10.96
N GLY A 149 -14.81 9.48 -11.77
CA GLY A 149 -13.88 10.53 -11.33
C GLY A 149 -14.58 11.81 -10.88
N LEU A 150 -15.72 12.16 -11.49
CA LEU A 150 -16.51 13.35 -11.15
C LEU A 150 -17.31 13.17 -9.86
N VAL A 151 -17.72 11.95 -9.53
CA VAL A 151 -18.58 11.66 -8.38
C VAL A 151 -17.95 12.08 -7.04
N PRO A 152 -16.69 11.72 -6.70
CA PRO A 152 -16.02 12.19 -5.50
C PRO A 152 -15.91 13.72 -5.40
N ILE A 153 -15.69 14.41 -6.52
CA ILE A 153 -15.63 15.88 -6.58
C ILE A 153 -16.97 16.47 -6.16
N LEU A 154 -18.07 15.90 -6.67
CA LEU A 154 -19.44 16.34 -6.36
C LEU A 154 -19.83 16.03 -4.90
N ILE A 155 -19.42 14.87 -4.38
CA ILE A 155 -19.68 14.47 -2.99
C ILE A 155 -18.94 15.38 -2.01
N ARG A 156 -17.67 15.67 -2.27
CA ARG A 156 -16.84 16.54 -1.41
C ARG A 156 -17.44 17.94 -1.33
N ARG A 157 -17.98 18.47 -2.42
CA ARG A 157 -18.70 19.76 -2.43
C ARG A 157 -19.96 19.79 -1.55
N ARG A 158 -20.55 18.64 -1.22
CA ARG A 158 -21.80 18.56 -0.44
C ARG A 158 -21.61 18.07 1.00
N GLY A 159 -20.38 17.80 1.44
CA GLY A 159 -20.08 17.45 2.85
C GLY A 159 -20.60 16.07 3.30
N HIS A 160 -21.03 15.19 2.39
CA HIS A 160 -21.58 13.88 2.76
C HIS A 160 -20.46 12.88 3.08
N ARG A 161 -20.23 12.65 4.37
CA ARG A 161 -19.24 11.68 4.88
C ARG A 161 -19.40 10.27 4.29
N TYR A 162 -20.64 9.83 4.02
CA TYR A 162 -20.93 8.50 3.46
C TYR A 162 -21.07 8.46 1.94
N GLY A 163 -21.10 9.63 1.28
CA GLY A 163 -21.30 9.70 -0.17
C GLY A 163 -20.17 9.01 -0.93
N GLY A 164 -18.92 9.14 -0.45
CA GLY A 164 -17.74 8.56 -1.09
C GLY A 164 -17.76 7.04 -1.07
N LEU A 165 -18.21 6.44 0.03
CA LEU A 165 -18.37 5.00 0.16
C LEU A 165 -19.48 4.47 -0.76
N ALA A 166 -20.65 5.13 -0.78
CA ALA A 166 -21.74 4.75 -1.67
C ALA A 166 -21.32 4.85 -3.15
N ALA A 167 -20.61 5.91 -3.52
CA ALA A 167 -20.07 6.08 -4.85
C ALA A 167 -19.05 5.01 -5.24
N ALA A 168 -18.15 4.64 -4.33
CA ALA A 168 -17.19 3.57 -4.58
C ALA A 168 -17.90 2.23 -4.79
N ILE A 169 -18.91 1.91 -3.97
CA ILE A 169 -19.70 0.68 -4.12
C ILE A 169 -20.46 0.68 -5.45
N CYS A 170 -21.16 1.77 -5.79
CA CYS A 170 -21.88 1.88 -7.06
C CYS A 170 -20.94 1.83 -8.26
N GLY A 171 -19.77 2.46 -8.17
CA GLY A 171 -18.74 2.44 -9.22
C GLY A 171 -18.17 1.04 -9.45
N LEU A 172 -17.86 0.31 -8.36
CA LEU A 172 -17.43 -1.09 -8.44
C LEU A 172 -18.55 -2.00 -8.98
N GLY A 173 -19.80 -1.78 -8.57
CA GLY A 173 -20.96 -2.51 -9.08
C GLY A 173 -21.18 -2.27 -10.59
N LEU A 174 -21.09 -1.03 -11.04
CA LEU A 174 -21.19 -0.66 -12.46
C LEU A 174 -20.04 -1.25 -13.27
N ALA A 175 -18.81 -1.19 -12.76
CA ALA A 175 -17.66 -1.84 -13.40
C ALA A 175 -17.86 -3.36 -13.50
N GLY A 176 -18.31 -4.01 -12.43
CA GLY A 176 -18.63 -5.44 -12.43
C GLY A 176 -19.73 -5.81 -13.42
N TRP A 177 -20.77 -4.98 -13.54
CA TRP A 177 -21.82 -5.17 -14.54
C TRP A 177 -21.29 -5.03 -15.97
N LEU A 178 -20.48 -4.00 -16.27
CA LEU A 178 -19.86 -3.85 -17.58
C LEU A 178 -18.94 -5.04 -17.94
N VAL A 179 -18.20 -5.59 -16.98
CA VAL A 179 -17.41 -6.80 -17.18
C VAL A 179 -18.32 -7.99 -17.55
N ALA A 180 -19.45 -8.15 -16.87
CA ALA A 180 -20.39 -9.24 -17.14
C ALA A 180 -21.02 -9.15 -18.53
N GLU A 181 -21.27 -7.93 -19.03
CA GLU A 181 -21.82 -7.67 -20.36
C GLU A 181 -20.75 -7.62 -21.48
N GLY A 182 -19.47 -7.85 -21.16
CA GLY A 182 -18.38 -7.76 -22.13
C GLY A 182 -18.10 -6.32 -22.63
N LEU A 183 -18.56 -5.31 -21.89
CA LEU A 183 -18.40 -3.89 -22.19
C LEU A 183 -17.21 -3.24 -21.43
N TRP A 184 -16.42 -4.04 -20.71
CA TRP A 184 -15.22 -3.57 -20.03
C TRP A 184 -13.97 -3.79 -20.86
N SER A 185 -13.22 -2.73 -21.15
CA SER A 185 -11.96 -2.86 -21.88
C SER A 185 -10.81 -3.20 -20.94
N VAL A 186 -10.32 -4.43 -21.06
CA VAL A 186 -9.12 -4.90 -20.32
C VAL A 186 -7.90 -4.09 -20.74
N TRP A 187 -7.77 -3.78 -22.02
CA TRP A 187 -6.63 -3.02 -22.54
C TRP A 187 -6.56 -1.60 -22.01
N LEU A 188 -7.70 -0.90 -21.91
CA LEU A 188 -7.73 0.43 -21.31
C LEU A 188 -7.38 0.41 -19.83
N PHE A 189 -7.82 -0.63 -19.09
CA PHE A 189 -7.42 -0.83 -17.70
C PHE A 189 -5.91 -1.11 -17.58
N CYS A 190 -5.34 -1.92 -18.47
CA CYS A 190 -3.91 -2.21 -18.52
C CYS A 190 -3.05 -0.96 -18.79
N CYS A 191 -3.59 0.09 -19.42
CA CYS A 191 -2.90 1.38 -19.51
C CYS A 191 -2.59 1.99 -18.13
N GLY A 192 -3.22 1.51 -17.05
CA GLY A 192 -2.81 1.82 -15.67
C GLY A 192 -1.37 1.42 -15.34
N LEU A 193 -0.75 0.50 -16.10
CA LEU A 193 0.68 0.23 -15.98
C LEU A 193 1.53 1.44 -16.40
N LEU A 194 1.08 2.24 -17.37
CA LEU A 194 1.75 3.49 -17.75
C LEU A 194 1.80 4.46 -16.57
N PHE A 195 0.77 4.46 -15.71
CA PHE A 195 0.78 5.26 -14.48
C PHE A 195 1.94 4.83 -13.58
N VAL A 196 2.07 3.54 -13.30
CA VAL A 196 3.18 3.01 -12.47
C VAL A 196 4.54 3.35 -13.06
N VAL A 197 4.70 3.19 -14.39
CA VAL A 197 5.94 3.52 -15.10
C VAL A 197 6.26 5.01 -14.96
N VAL A 198 5.29 5.90 -15.13
CA VAL A 198 5.50 7.36 -14.99
C VAL A 198 5.86 7.73 -13.55
N ILE A 199 5.20 7.15 -12.53
CA ILE A 199 5.56 7.40 -11.13
C ILE A 199 7.03 7.06 -10.87
N VAL A 200 7.49 5.90 -11.37
CA VAL A 200 8.89 5.47 -11.21
C VAL A 200 9.84 6.38 -12.01
N TRP A 201 9.47 6.73 -13.25
CA TRP A 201 10.30 7.56 -14.13
C TRP A 201 10.47 9.00 -13.62
N THR A 202 9.46 9.54 -12.92
CA THR A 202 9.48 10.91 -12.37
C THR A 202 10.02 10.99 -10.94
N LEU A 203 10.38 9.85 -10.33
CA LEU A 203 10.70 9.76 -8.90
C LEU A 203 11.87 10.66 -8.50
N ASP A 204 12.99 10.57 -9.22
CA ASP A 204 14.22 11.31 -8.89
C ASP A 204 14.05 12.81 -9.08
N HIS A 205 13.44 13.21 -10.21
CA HIS A 205 13.13 14.63 -10.47
C HIS A 205 12.22 15.22 -9.39
N ARG A 206 11.21 14.46 -8.93
CA ARG A 206 10.32 14.90 -7.84
C ARG A 206 11.05 15.00 -6.51
N ASN A 207 12.02 14.12 -6.23
CA ASN A 207 12.85 14.22 -5.03
C ASN A 207 13.64 15.52 -5.01
N GLU A 208 14.29 15.87 -6.13
CA GLU A 208 15.04 17.13 -6.28
C GLU A 208 14.13 18.34 -6.03
N VAL A 209 12.99 18.41 -6.74
CA VAL A 209 12.03 19.52 -6.60
C VAL A 209 11.49 19.65 -5.17
N MET A 210 11.21 18.53 -4.49
CA MET A 210 10.75 18.57 -3.10
C MET A 210 11.83 19.14 -2.16
N LEU A 211 13.09 18.73 -2.32
CA LEU A 211 14.18 19.20 -1.48
C LEU A 211 14.47 20.69 -1.71
N ASP A 212 14.54 21.13 -2.97
CA ASP A 212 14.75 22.55 -3.31
C ASP A 212 13.67 23.45 -2.66
N ARG A 213 12.41 23.02 -2.72
CA ARG A 213 11.29 23.76 -2.10
C ARG A 213 11.30 23.70 -0.57
N ILE A 214 11.77 22.60 0.02
CA ILE A 214 11.94 22.50 1.47
C ILE A 214 13.03 23.47 1.93
N GLU A 215 14.16 23.51 1.22
CA GLU A 215 15.28 24.42 1.52
C GLU A 215 14.85 25.89 1.38
N GLU A 216 14.17 26.25 0.29
CA GLU A 216 13.63 27.59 0.04
C GLU A 216 12.69 28.02 1.18
N ARG A 217 11.66 27.22 1.48
CA ARG A 217 10.66 27.57 2.50
C ARG A 217 11.19 27.56 3.92
N SER A 218 12.11 26.64 4.22
CA SER A 218 12.78 26.63 5.53
C SER A 218 13.68 27.86 5.70
N THR A 219 14.24 28.39 4.61
CA THR A 219 14.99 29.64 4.64
C THR A 219 14.09 30.86 4.80
N GLU A 220 12.96 30.91 4.08
CA GLU A 220 12.02 32.03 4.16
C GLU A 220 11.34 32.15 5.53
N ALA A 221 10.98 31.03 6.14
CA ALA A 221 10.29 30.97 7.43
C ALA A 221 11.23 30.76 8.63
N ASP A 222 12.53 30.64 8.38
CA ASP A 222 13.59 30.41 9.37
C ASP A 222 13.36 29.14 10.22
N TYR A 223 13.03 28.03 9.57
CA TYR A 223 12.90 26.73 10.25
C TYR A 223 14.26 26.07 10.44
N ASP A 224 14.54 25.65 11.67
CA ASP A 224 15.74 24.90 12.03
C ASP A 224 15.51 23.38 11.94
N GLU A 225 14.28 22.92 12.24
CA GLU A 225 13.90 21.51 12.17
C GLU A 225 12.53 21.29 11.53
N ALA A 226 12.50 20.43 10.51
CA ALA A 226 11.29 20.09 9.78
C ALA A 226 11.18 18.58 9.55
N VAL A 227 9.97 18.11 9.28
CA VAL A 227 9.71 16.71 8.89
C VAL A 227 9.03 16.66 7.53
N LEU A 228 9.57 15.85 6.62
CA LEU A 228 8.90 15.50 5.36
C LEU A 228 8.18 14.16 5.50
N VAL A 229 6.86 14.18 5.28
CA VAL A 229 6.00 13.01 5.22
C VAL A 229 5.73 12.65 3.76
N THR A 230 6.22 11.50 3.31
CA THR A 230 6.22 11.07 1.89
C THR A 230 5.99 9.56 1.75
N GLY A 231 5.69 9.10 0.53
CA GLY A 231 5.68 7.70 0.18
C GLY A 231 7.07 7.06 0.31
N LYS A 232 7.15 5.81 0.78
CA LYS A 232 8.44 5.12 1.02
C LYS A 232 9.37 5.04 -0.18
N ALA A 233 8.84 5.15 -1.40
CA ALA A 233 9.65 5.11 -2.62
C ALA A 233 10.66 6.27 -2.69
N HIS A 234 10.33 7.41 -2.08
CA HIS A 234 11.14 8.63 -2.14
C HIS A 234 12.35 8.61 -1.18
N LEU A 235 12.28 7.87 -0.06
CA LEU A 235 13.26 7.97 1.04
C LEU A 235 14.73 7.84 0.61
N GLY A 236 15.04 6.83 -0.21
CA GLY A 236 16.43 6.58 -0.62
C GLY A 236 17.00 7.69 -1.49
N GLY A 237 16.22 8.15 -2.47
CA GLY A 237 16.62 9.28 -3.33
C GLY A 237 16.73 10.58 -2.54
N LEU A 238 15.75 10.87 -1.67
CA LEU A 238 15.75 12.08 -0.84
C LEU A 238 16.97 12.16 0.09
N ALA A 239 17.28 11.09 0.81
CA ALA A 239 18.44 11.10 1.70
C ALA A 239 19.77 11.23 0.94
N SER A 240 19.87 10.59 -0.24
CA SER A 240 21.05 10.71 -1.09
C SER A 240 21.22 12.14 -1.61
N LEU A 241 20.14 12.76 -2.09
CA LEU A 241 20.16 14.11 -2.66
C LEU A 241 20.35 15.19 -1.59
N ALA A 242 19.76 15.02 -0.40
CA ALA A 242 19.88 15.96 0.70
C ALA A 242 21.34 16.15 1.16
N SER A 243 22.20 15.13 1.02
CA SER A 243 23.63 15.23 1.34
C SER A 243 24.37 16.30 0.51
N GLY A 244 23.82 16.70 -0.63
CA GLY A 244 24.35 17.76 -1.48
C GLY A 244 23.79 19.16 -1.23
N GLN A 245 22.84 19.33 -0.30
CA GLN A 245 22.18 20.60 0.03
C GLN A 245 22.51 21.07 1.47
N GLU A 246 22.02 22.25 1.89
CA GLU A 246 22.17 22.73 3.28
C GLU A 246 21.23 22.01 4.28
N LEU A 247 20.82 20.79 3.97
CA LEU A 247 19.90 19.96 4.74
C LEU A 247 20.62 18.73 5.31
N ALA A 248 20.66 18.64 6.64
CA ALA A 248 21.07 17.42 7.32
C ALA A 248 19.87 16.50 7.53
N VAL A 249 20.01 15.20 7.24
CA VAL A 249 18.97 14.19 7.51
C VAL A 249 19.39 13.34 8.72
N PRO A 250 19.11 13.78 9.96
CA PRO A 250 19.58 13.07 11.16
C PRO A 250 18.77 11.82 11.49
N ARG A 251 17.58 11.65 10.87
CA ARG A 251 16.67 10.55 11.17
C ARG A 251 15.73 10.24 10.03
N VAL A 252 15.48 8.95 9.83
CA VAL A 252 14.54 8.42 8.85
C VAL A 252 13.63 7.40 9.51
N HIS A 253 12.32 7.57 9.34
CA HIS A 253 11.33 6.57 9.73
C HIS A 253 10.79 5.84 8.51
N ILE A 254 10.75 4.51 8.61
CA ILE A 254 10.24 3.64 7.55
C ILE A 254 9.04 2.88 8.09
N SER A 255 7.84 3.30 7.67
CA SER A 255 6.62 2.62 8.08
C SER A 255 6.48 1.25 7.41
N ARG A 256 5.86 0.31 8.13
CA ARG A 256 5.65 -1.06 7.66
C ARG A 256 4.17 -1.37 7.63
N TRP A 257 3.68 -1.95 6.54
CA TRP A 257 2.24 -2.15 6.38
C TRP A 257 1.63 -2.91 7.56
N LEU A 258 0.75 -2.24 8.30
CA LEU A 258 0.15 -2.67 9.59
C LEU A 258 1.07 -3.05 10.74
N ARG A 259 2.37 -2.96 10.59
CA ARG A 259 3.34 -3.31 11.63
C ARG A 259 4.02 -2.05 12.14
N ALA A 260 4.57 -2.10 13.34
CA ALA A 260 5.44 -1.05 13.83
C ALA A 260 6.55 -0.77 12.80
N GLY A 261 6.68 0.49 12.40
CA GLY A 261 7.77 1.00 11.60
C GLY A 261 9.08 1.02 12.39
N THR A 262 10.14 1.47 11.72
CA THR A 262 11.47 1.56 12.32
C THR A 262 12.02 2.96 12.07
N THR A 263 12.49 3.60 13.13
CA THR A 263 13.24 4.87 13.06
C THR A 263 14.72 4.56 13.15
N ILE A 264 15.51 5.19 12.28
CA ILE A 264 16.94 4.96 12.16
C ILE A 264 17.62 6.33 12.13
N THR A 265 18.70 6.45 12.89
CA THR A 265 19.51 7.67 13.00
C THR A 265 20.88 7.50 12.37
N ASP A 266 21.42 6.28 12.39
CA ASP A 266 22.71 5.93 11.78
C ASP A 266 22.46 5.11 10.52
N PHE A 267 22.57 5.74 9.36
CA PHE A 267 22.39 5.09 8.07
C PHE A 267 23.29 5.73 7.02
N GLU A 268 23.73 4.93 6.06
CA GLU A 268 24.26 5.45 4.80
C GLU A 268 23.11 5.67 3.82
N PRO A 269 23.07 6.76 3.05
CA PRO A 269 21.96 7.05 2.14
C PRO A 269 21.66 5.93 1.14
N GLU A 270 22.70 5.25 0.68
CA GLU A 270 22.63 4.11 -0.26
C GLU A 270 21.95 2.87 0.34
N ASP A 271 21.90 2.76 1.66
CA ASP A 271 21.25 1.65 2.34
C ASP A 271 19.74 1.82 2.45
N LEU A 272 19.20 3.04 2.49
CA LEU A 272 17.77 3.31 2.73
C LEU A 272 16.79 2.62 1.76
N PRO A 273 17.04 2.50 0.43
CA PRO A 273 16.22 1.69 -0.46
C PRO A 273 16.12 0.21 -0.05
N THR A 274 17.14 -0.29 0.65
CA THR A 274 17.23 -1.69 1.11
C THR A 274 16.88 -1.88 2.58
N ILE A 275 17.08 -0.87 3.43
CA ILE A 275 16.73 -0.88 4.85
C ILE A 275 15.21 -1.03 5.04
N GLY A 276 14.40 -0.42 4.18
CA GLY A 276 12.95 -0.63 4.21
C GLY A 276 12.49 -2.05 3.83
N ARG A 277 13.42 -2.89 3.34
CA ARG A 277 13.24 -4.33 3.07
C ARG A 277 13.92 -5.21 4.12
N LYS A 278 15.03 -4.77 4.72
CA LYS A 278 15.72 -5.54 5.76
C LYS A 278 15.02 -5.36 7.11
N THR A 279 15.25 -6.30 8.01
CA THR A 279 15.03 -6.18 9.46
C THR A 279 13.63 -6.49 10.00
N LEU A 280 13.17 -7.75 10.00
CA LEU A 280 12.90 -8.24 11.38
C LEU A 280 14.28 -8.17 12.04
N ALA A 281 14.41 -7.48 13.17
CA ALA A 281 15.58 -7.75 14.00
C ALA A 281 15.70 -9.29 14.06
N PRO A 282 16.88 -9.88 13.89
CA PRO A 282 17.05 -11.29 14.16
C PRO A 282 16.79 -11.45 15.66
N THR A 283 15.52 -11.48 16.05
CA THR A 283 15.14 -12.04 17.32
C THR A 283 15.58 -13.47 17.16
N ASN A 284 16.61 -13.84 17.91
CA ASN A 284 17.05 -15.22 18.04
C ASN A 284 15.89 -16.14 18.50
N ASP A 285 14.71 -15.56 18.82
CA ASP A 285 13.42 -16.18 19.01
C ASP A 285 12.49 -16.12 17.77
N LEU A 286 13.00 -16.32 16.55
CA LEU A 286 12.17 -16.86 15.46
C LEU A 286 11.79 -18.30 15.82
N THR A 287 11.03 -18.51 16.88
CA THR A 287 10.54 -19.83 17.24
C THR A 287 9.59 -20.25 16.12
N PRO A 288 9.94 -21.31 15.34
CA PRO A 288 9.02 -21.85 14.37
C PRO A 288 7.84 -22.38 15.17
N ASN A 289 6.76 -21.63 15.10
CA ASN A 289 5.51 -21.78 15.81
C ASN A 289 5.04 -23.27 15.89
N SER A 290 5.54 -24.00 16.89
CA SER A 290 5.38 -25.45 17.01
C SER A 290 4.26 -25.74 18.01
N GLY A 291 3.02 -25.81 17.50
CA GLY A 291 1.81 -26.12 18.25
C GLY A 291 0.55 -26.11 17.37
N LEU A 292 -0.60 -26.45 17.94
CA LEU A 292 -1.91 -26.49 17.25
C LEU A 292 -2.45 -25.09 16.88
N GLY A 293 -2.17 -24.06 17.69
CA GLY A 293 -2.63 -22.68 17.47
C GLY A 293 -2.06 -22.02 16.19
N PRO A 294 -0.77 -22.17 15.89
CA PRO A 294 -0.18 -21.66 14.65
C PRO A 294 -0.68 -22.32 13.36
N LEU A 295 -1.02 -23.61 13.42
CA LEU A 295 -1.62 -24.31 12.29
C LEU A 295 -3.01 -23.75 11.98
N ALA A 296 -3.84 -23.53 13.00
CA ALA A 296 -5.14 -22.88 12.83
C ALA A 296 -5.03 -21.47 12.22
N ARG A 297 -4.04 -20.66 12.65
CA ARG A 297 -3.77 -19.34 12.05
C ARG A 297 -3.38 -19.43 10.57
N ARG A 298 -2.56 -20.43 10.20
CA ARG A 298 -2.12 -20.63 8.81
C ARG A 298 -3.25 -21.17 7.92
N VAL A 299 -4.06 -22.10 8.43
CA VAL A 299 -5.23 -22.62 7.72
C VAL A 299 -6.26 -21.51 7.53
N GLY A 300 -6.57 -20.75 8.58
CA GLY A 300 -7.46 -19.60 8.49
C GLY A 300 -6.98 -18.55 7.48
N ALA A 301 -5.68 -18.25 7.48
CA ALA A 301 -5.07 -17.38 6.48
C ALA A 301 -5.25 -17.92 5.06
N ALA A 302 -5.01 -19.20 4.84
CA ALA A 302 -5.17 -19.84 3.53
C ALA A 302 -6.64 -19.82 3.05
N VAL A 303 -7.61 -20.01 3.95
CA VAL A 303 -9.05 -19.91 3.61
C VAL A 303 -9.40 -18.49 3.18
N VAL A 304 -8.95 -17.48 3.93
CA VAL A 304 -9.20 -16.08 3.55
C VAL A 304 -8.52 -15.76 2.21
N ASP A 305 -7.25 -16.15 2.03
CA ASP A 305 -6.54 -15.93 0.77
C ASP A 305 -7.27 -16.61 -0.41
N LEU A 306 -7.78 -17.83 -0.21
CA LEU A 306 -8.62 -18.54 -1.19
C LEU A 306 -9.87 -17.74 -1.54
N LEU A 307 -10.57 -17.14 -0.57
CA LEU A 307 -11.77 -16.36 -0.87
C LEU A 307 -11.42 -15.06 -1.60
N VAL A 308 -10.36 -14.37 -1.15
CA VAL A 308 -9.92 -13.08 -1.69
C VAL A 308 -9.44 -13.21 -3.13
N VAL A 309 -8.66 -14.23 -3.48
CA VAL A 309 -8.18 -14.43 -4.85
C VAL A 309 -9.11 -15.33 -5.66
N GLY A 310 -9.66 -16.37 -5.05
CA GLY A 310 -10.40 -17.43 -5.73
C GLY A 310 -11.77 -16.98 -6.21
N ILE A 311 -12.52 -16.19 -5.44
CA ILE A 311 -13.85 -15.71 -5.89
C ILE A 311 -13.70 -14.81 -7.12
N PRO A 312 -12.87 -13.74 -7.10
CA PRO A 312 -12.69 -12.91 -8.30
C PRO A 312 -12.13 -13.71 -9.48
N THR A 313 -11.18 -14.61 -9.23
CA THR A 313 -10.61 -15.46 -10.28
C THR A 313 -11.68 -16.36 -10.91
N ALA A 314 -12.55 -16.99 -10.11
CA ALA A 314 -13.62 -17.86 -10.59
C ALA A 314 -14.66 -17.08 -11.40
N VAL A 315 -15.06 -15.88 -10.94
CA VAL A 315 -15.97 -15.00 -11.69
C VAL A 315 -15.38 -14.61 -13.03
N LEU A 316 -14.14 -14.10 -13.05
CA LEU A 316 -13.46 -13.72 -14.29
C LEU A 316 -13.26 -14.91 -15.23
N TRP A 317 -13.00 -16.08 -14.67
CA TRP A 317 -12.85 -17.31 -15.42
C TRP A 317 -14.14 -17.74 -16.12
N VAL A 318 -15.29 -17.69 -15.43
CA VAL A 318 -16.60 -17.98 -16.04
C VAL A 318 -16.89 -16.99 -17.16
N VAL A 319 -16.66 -15.70 -16.93
CA VAL A 319 -16.85 -14.65 -17.95
C VAL A 319 -15.98 -14.94 -19.17
N PHE A 320 -14.69 -15.22 -18.96
CA PHE A 320 -13.77 -15.52 -20.07
C PHE A 320 -14.17 -16.78 -20.83
N ALA A 321 -14.58 -17.85 -20.12
CA ALA A 321 -15.01 -19.10 -20.73
C ALA A 321 -16.25 -18.89 -21.62
N VAL A 322 -17.22 -18.10 -21.16
CA VAL A 322 -18.41 -17.74 -21.95
C VAL A 322 -18.01 -16.94 -23.20
N VAL A 323 -17.19 -15.91 -23.04
CA VAL A 323 -16.72 -15.09 -24.18
C VAL A 323 -15.94 -15.92 -25.19
N ALA A 324 -15.01 -16.76 -24.74
CA ALA A 324 -14.22 -17.63 -25.61
C ALA A 324 -15.08 -18.65 -26.37
N SER A 325 -16.15 -19.17 -25.72
CA SER A 325 -17.10 -20.09 -26.36
C SER A 325 -17.91 -19.45 -27.49
N ILE A 326 -18.12 -18.13 -27.44
CA ILE A 326 -18.83 -17.36 -28.47
C ILE A 326 -17.86 -16.90 -29.56
N ALA A 327 -16.61 -16.57 -29.19
CA ALA A 327 -15.65 -15.91 -30.07
C ALA A 327 -14.77 -16.86 -30.91
N THR A 328 -14.70 -18.16 -30.57
CA THR A 328 -13.74 -19.08 -31.20
C THR A 328 -14.42 -20.31 -31.81
N SER A 329 -14.00 -20.70 -33.02
CA SER A 329 -14.50 -21.88 -33.73
C SER A 329 -13.77 -23.18 -33.36
N ASP A 330 -12.63 -23.11 -32.67
CA ASP A 330 -11.93 -24.24 -32.06
C ASP A 330 -11.80 -24.02 -30.54
N PRO A 331 -12.74 -24.55 -29.74
CA PRO A 331 -12.76 -24.35 -28.30
C PRO A 331 -11.55 -24.99 -27.60
N THR A 332 -10.93 -26.02 -28.17
CA THR A 332 -10.13 -26.97 -27.37
C THR A 332 -8.80 -26.40 -26.87
N ALA A 333 -8.06 -25.67 -27.72
CA ALA A 333 -6.79 -25.06 -27.34
C ALA A 333 -6.95 -23.80 -26.47
N THR A 334 -7.96 -22.97 -26.77
CA THR A 334 -8.32 -21.80 -25.97
C THR A 334 -8.81 -22.19 -24.58
N VAL A 335 -9.59 -23.27 -24.49
CA VAL A 335 -10.10 -23.81 -23.22
C VAL A 335 -8.94 -24.27 -22.34
N GLY A 336 -7.93 -25.01 -22.81
CA GLY A 336 -6.82 -25.46 -21.94
C GLY A 336 -6.01 -24.33 -21.25
N ALA A 337 -5.63 -23.30 -22.02
CA ALA A 337 -4.89 -22.14 -21.50
C ALA A 337 -5.73 -21.29 -20.52
N VAL A 338 -7.04 -21.25 -20.73
CA VAL A 338 -8.01 -20.51 -19.90
C VAL A 338 -8.42 -21.30 -18.66
N LEU A 339 -8.63 -22.61 -18.78
CA LEU A 339 -9.08 -23.48 -17.70
C LEU A 339 -8.03 -23.59 -16.59
N ILE A 340 -6.75 -23.72 -16.97
CA ILE A 340 -5.65 -24.01 -16.04
C ILE A 340 -4.69 -22.82 -15.93
N GLY A 341 -4.35 -22.18 -17.04
CA GLY A 341 -3.33 -21.12 -17.08
C GLY A 341 -3.79 -19.83 -16.37
N PHE A 342 -4.99 -19.33 -16.70
CA PHE A 342 -5.49 -18.07 -16.13
C PHE A 342 -5.65 -18.13 -14.60
N PRO A 343 -6.31 -19.14 -13.99
CA PRO A 343 -6.39 -19.23 -12.54
C PRO A 343 -5.02 -19.41 -11.87
N ALA A 344 -4.12 -20.20 -12.48
CA ALA A 344 -2.77 -20.38 -11.96
C ALA A 344 -2.00 -19.05 -11.92
N VAL A 345 -2.07 -18.25 -13.00
CA VAL A 345 -1.43 -16.93 -13.06
C VAL A 345 -2.01 -15.98 -12.02
N MET A 346 -3.34 -15.95 -11.85
CA MET A 346 -3.97 -15.08 -10.85
C MET A 346 -3.59 -15.46 -9.42
N VAL A 347 -3.62 -16.75 -9.08
CA VAL A 347 -3.26 -17.24 -7.75
C VAL A 347 -1.77 -17.02 -7.45
N VAL A 348 -0.89 -17.37 -8.38
CA VAL A 348 0.56 -17.17 -8.21
C VAL A 348 0.88 -15.68 -8.18
N GLY A 349 0.33 -14.89 -9.10
CA GLY A 349 0.54 -13.45 -9.18
C GLY A 349 0.12 -12.72 -7.90
N TYR A 350 -1.06 -13.05 -7.35
CA TYR A 350 -1.52 -12.52 -6.06
C TYR A 350 -0.51 -12.77 -4.92
N HIS A 351 -0.06 -14.01 -4.78
CA HIS A 351 0.86 -14.37 -3.69
C HIS A 351 2.25 -13.77 -3.90
N VAL A 352 2.79 -13.87 -5.12
CA VAL A 352 4.12 -13.33 -5.45
C VAL A 352 4.15 -11.83 -5.23
N LEU A 353 3.18 -11.10 -5.78
CA LEU A 353 3.15 -9.64 -5.71
C LEU A 353 3.00 -9.16 -4.26
N LEU A 354 2.06 -9.74 -3.51
CA LEU A 354 1.81 -9.30 -2.13
C LEU A 354 2.94 -9.70 -1.17
N GLU A 355 3.44 -10.93 -1.28
CA GLU A 355 4.55 -11.37 -0.42
C GLU A 355 5.85 -10.64 -0.76
N TRP A 356 6.12 -10.35 -2.04
CA TRP A 356 7.28 -9.54 -2.44
C TRP A 356 7.17 -8.09 -1.96
N ARG A 357 6.00 -7.46 -2.11
CA ARG A 357 5.87 -6.01 -1.86
C ARG A 357 5.57 -5.65 -0.42
N PHE A 358 4.91 -6.54 0.33
CA PHE A 358 4.41 -6.30 1.68
C PHE A 358 4.84 -7.35 2.71
N GLY A 359 5.50 -8.43 2.29
CA GLY A 359 5.87 -9.54 3.16
C GLY A 359 4.68 -10.41 3.60
N THR A 360 3.46 -10.11 3.15
CA THR A 360 2.25 -10.84 3.59
C THR A 360 1.14 -10.75 2.55
N THR A 361 0.28 -11.78 2.51
CA THR A 361 -1.02 -11.75 1.82
C THR A 361 -2.12 -11.20 2.75
N VAL A 362 -3.33 -11.00 2.21
CA VAL A 362 -4.47 -10.48 2.99
C VAL A 362 -4.85 -11.45 4.11
N GLY A 363 -4.98 -12.74 3.79
CA GLY A 363 -5.28 -13.79 4.75
C GLY A 363 -4.19 -13.94 5.80
N LYS A 364 -2.92 -14.06 5.39
CA LYS A 364 -1.80 -14.12 6.35
C LYS A 364 -1.80 -12.94 7.31
N ARG A 365 -2.11 -11.75 6.82
CA ARG A 365 -2.20 -10.53 7.63
C ARG A 365 -3.35 -10.58 8.63
N LEU A 366 -4.55 -11.02 8.25
CA LEU A 366 -5.67 -11.15 9.19
C LEU A 366 -5.32 -12.07 10.38
N PHE A 367 -4.45 -13.05 10.12
CA PHE A 367 -3.95 -13.96 11.14
C PHE A 367 -2.58 -13.56 11.69
N GLY A 368 -2.07 -12.36 11.42
CA GLY A 368 -0.81 -11.83 11.96
C GLY A 368 0.43 -12.63 11.57
N LEU A 369 0.49 -13.12 10.33
CA LEU A 369 1.59 -13.89 9.77
C LEU A 369 2.36 -13.04 8.76
N VAL A 370 3.68 -13.22 8.71
CA VAL A 370 4.56 -12.58 7.73
C VAL A 370 5.54 -13.58 7.15
N VAL A 371 5.89 -13.40 5.88
CA VAL A 371 6.88 -14.20 5.15
C VAL A 371 8.20 -13.43 5.14
N VAL A 372 9.24 -14.08 5.64
CA VAL A 372 10.61 -13.56 5.69
C VAL A 372 11.59 -14.60 5.19
N ASP A 373 12.81 -14.19 4.88
CA ASP A 373 13.90 -15.11 4.58
C ASP A 373 14.46 -15.77 5.87
N ARG A 374 15.54 -16.55 5.75
CA ARG A 374 16.16 -17.21 6.92
C ARG A 374 16.86 -16.25 7.88
N ALA A 375 17.25 -15.07 7.42
CA ALA A 375 17.86 -14.04 8.25
C ALA A 375 16.79 -13.19 8.97
N GLY A 376 15.52 -13.31 8.57
CA GLY A 376 14.41 -12.48 9.07
C GLY A 376 14.14 -11.25 8.19
N ASP A 377 14.80 -11.13 7.05
CA ASP A 377 14.61 -10.01 6.12
C ASP A 377 13.40 -10.22 5.20
N ASP A 378 12.91 -9.15 4.57
CA ASP A 378 11.85 -9.27 3.56
C ASP A 378 12.34 -10.10 2.37
N ILE A 379 11.44 -10.91 1.82
CA ILE A 379 11.79 -11.81 0.73
C ILE A 379 12.03 -11.06 -0.58
N SER A 380 13.03 -11.49 -1.35
CA SER A 380 13.25 -10.98 -2.71
C SER A 380 12.12 -11.39 -3.65
N GLY A 381 11.93 -10.66 -4.76
CA GLY A 381 10.92 -11.03 -5.78
C GLY A 381 11.18 -12.41 -6.39
N ARG A 382 12.46 -12.81 -6.53
CA ARG A 382 12.85 -14.15 -6.98
C ARG A 382 12.47 -15.22 -5.94
N SER A 383 12.69 -14.94 -4.66
CA SER A 383 12.30 -15.82 -3.56
C SER A 383 10.78 -15.95 -3.46
N ALA A 384 10.04 -14.85 -3.61
CA ALA A 384 8.58 -14.83 -3.64
C ALA A 384 8.05 -15.67 -4.83
N LEU A 385 8.64 -15.52 -6.01
CA LEU A 385 8.30 -16.32 -7.19
C LEU A 385 8.57 -17.80 -6.95
N ALA A 386 9.80 -18.17 -6.55
CA ALA A 386 10.18 -19.56 -6.31
C ALA A 386 9.29 -20.23 -5.25
N ARG A 387 8.90 -19.49 -4.19
CA ARG A 387 8.01 -19.96 -3.13
C ARG A 387 6.62 -20.30 -3.65
N ASN A 388 6.10 -19.50 -4.58
CA ASN A 388 4.72 -19.59 -5.04
C ASN A 388 4.55 -20.33 -6.37
N LEU A 389 5.63 -20.57 -7.13
CA LEU A 389 5.58 -21.24 -8.44
C LEU A 389 5.05 -22.68 -8.38
N LEU A 390 5.24 -23.37 -7.25
CA LEU A 390 4.74 -24.73 -7.02
C LEU A 390 3.32 -24.78 -6.44
N ARG A 391 2.68 -23.63 -6.17
CA ARG A 391 1.29 -23.60 -5.67
C ARG A 391 0.29 -24.25 -6.65
N PRO A 392 0.33 -24.02 -7.97
CA PRO A 392 -0.59 -24.66 -8.91
C PRO A 392 -0.53 -26.19 -8.89
N VAL A 393 0.66 -26.75 -8.71
CA VAL A 393 0.84 -28.21 -8.58
C VAL A 393 0.15 -28.75 -7.33
N SER A 394 0.13 -27.95 -6.25
CA SER A 394 -0.59 -28.29 -5.01
C SER A 394 -2.11 -28.12 -5.14
N LEU A 395 -2.57 -27.26 -6.06
CA LEU A 395 -3.98 -27.06 -6.39
C LEU A 395 -4.57 -28.23 -7.21
N LEU A 396 -3.78 -28.81 -8.12
CA LEU A 396 -4.18 -29.96 -8.95
C LEU A 396 -4.45 -31.24 -8.14
N GLY A 397 -3.87 -31.38 -6.94
CA GLY A 397 -4.15 -32.49 -6.02
C GLY A 397 -5.49 -32.40 -5.28
N GLY A 398 -6.26 -31.33 -5.49
CA GLY A 398 -7.48 -31.01 -4.75
C GLY A 398 -7.19 -30.09 -3.56
N TYR A 399 -7.90 -28.96 -3.48
CA TYR A 399 -7.71 -27.90 -2.46
C TYR A 399 -7.69 -28.42 -1.02
N LEU A 400 -8.45 -29.49 -0.74
CA LEU A 400 -8.49 -30.18 0.55
C LEU A 400 -7.26 -31.05 0.80
N VAL A 401 -6.77 -31.77 -0.22
CA VAL A 401 -5.64 -32.71 -0.09
C VAL A 401 -4.31 -31.95 -0.08
N GLY A 402 -4.15 -30.88 -0.86
CA GLY A 402 -2.98 -30.01 -0.85
C GLY A 402 -2.84 -29.24 0.48
N GLY A 403 -3.94 -28.72 1.04
CA GLY A 403 -3.96 -28.12 2.37
C GLY A 403 -3.69 -29.11 3.49
N LEU A 404 -4.20 -30.35 3.37
CA LEU A 404 -4.01 -31.42 4.35
C LEU A 404 -2.60 -32.03 4.29
N LEU A 405 -1.97 -32.16 3.12
CA LEU A 405 -0.57 -32.62 3.00
C LEU A 405 0.43 -31.66 3.66
N VAL A 406 0.14 -30.36 3.62
CA VAL A 406 0.93 -29.31 4.29
C VAL A 406 0.74 -29.36 5.80
N ALA A 407 -0.44 -29.77 6.28
CA ALA A 407 -0.72 -29.99 7.70
C ALA A 407 -0.01 -31.23 8.27
N VAL A 408 0.35 -32.20 7.43
CA VAL A 408 0.93 -33.50 7.86
C VAL A 408 2.46 -33.54 7.80
N THR A 409 3.13 -32.57 7.16
CA THR A 409 4.59 -32.59 7.04
C THR A 409 5.27 -31.92 8.26
N SER A 410 6.18 -32.64 8.93
CA SER A 410 6.81 -32.35 10.24
C SER A 410 7.53 -31.00 10.43
N ARG A 411 7.59 -30.12 9.42
CA ARG A 411 8.11 -28.74 9.54
C ARG A 411 7.11 -27.66 9.10
N HIS A 412 5.87 -28.03 8.74
CA HIS A 412 4.83 -27.12 8.27
C HIS A 412 5.32 -26.14 7.17
N GLN A 413 6.19 -26.62 6.27
CA GLN A 413 6.81 -25.85 5.20
C GLN A 413 6.40 -26.44 3.85
N HIS A 414 5.98 -25.59 2.92
CA HIS A 414 5.76 -25.98 1.53
C HIS A 414 7.08 -26.42 0.87
N LEU A 415 7.04 -27.29 -0.15
CA LEU A 415 8.21 -27.57 -1.00
C LEU A 415 8.80 -26.26 -1.57
N GLY A 416 7.93 -25.33 -1.95
CA GLY A 416 8.31 -23.97 -2.36
C GLY A 416 9.03 -23.17 -1.26
N ASP A 417 8.67 -23.35 0.01
CA ASP A 417 9.28 -22.62 1.13
C ASP A 417 10.74 -23.06 1.35
N ARG A 418 10.99 -24.37 1.20
CA ARG A 418 12.34 -24.94 1.29
C ARG A 418 13.22 -24.52 0.12
N LEU A 419 12.67 -24.53 -1.09
CA LEU A 419 13.35 -24.10 -2.31
C LEU A 419 13.66 -22.59 -2.28
N ALA A 420 12.76 -21.78 -1.77
CA ALA A 420 12.94 -20.33 -1.69
C ALA A 420 13.76 -19.86 -0.48
N GLY A 421 14.04 -20.75 0.49
CA GLY A 421 14.73 -20.38 1.73
C GLY A 421 13.94 -19.39 2.57
N THR A 422 12.62 -19.59 2.70
CA THR A 422 11.73 -18.64 3.38
C THR A 422 11.01 -19.30 4.56
N VAL A 423 10.65 -18.50 5.57
CA VAL A 423 9.89 -18.92 6.74
C VAL A 423 8.70 -18.01 6.96
N VAL A 424 7.63 -18.56 7.55
CA VAL A 424 6.44 -17.79 7.95
C VAL A 424 6.44 -17.66 9.46
N VAL A 425 6.55 -16.43 9.96
CA VAL A 425 6.59 -16.13 11.39
C VAL A 425 5.34 -15.37 11.81
N ALA A 426 5.00 -15.46 13.10
CA ALA A 426 4.00 -14.57 13.66
C ALA A 426 4.63 -13.19 13.80
N GLY A 427 4.02 -12.17 13.20
CA GLY A 427 4.43 -10.79 13.46
C GLY A 427 4.08 -10.44 14.90
N ASP A 428 5.03 -9.83 15.62
CA ASP A 428 4.80 -9.41 16.99
C ASP A 428 3.57 -8.51 17.05
N ARG A 429 2.55 -8.95 17.79
CA ARG A 429 1.62 -8.02 18.40
C ARG A 429 2.31 -7.60 19.69
N SER A 430 3.19 -6.61 19.61
CA SER A 430 3.60 -5.87 20.80
C SER A 430 2.35 -5.20 21.36
N THR A 431 1.68 -5.93 22.24
CA THR A 431 0.87 -5.48 23.37
C THR A 431 0.22 -4.11 23.21
N ASP A 432 -0.99 -4.13 22.65
CA ASP A 432 -2.03 -3.08 22.78
C ASP A 432 -2.64 -3.10 24.21
N SER A 433 -1.86 -3.50 25.22
CA SER A 433 -2.32 -3.76 26.59
C SER A 433 -1.16 -3.57 27.57
N SER A 434 -0.89 -2.31 27.91
CA SER A 434 -0.34 -1.86 29.20
C SER A 434 -0.16 -0.33 29.14
N ALA A 435 -1.30 0.37 29.05
CA ALA A 435 -1.40 1.78 29.40
C ALA A 435 -2.50 1.88 30.44
N GLU A 436 -2.19 1.45 31.66
CA GLU A 436 -2.90 1.85 32.86
C GLU A 436 -1.81 2.10 33.92
N PRO A 437 -1.51 3.37 34.25
CA PRO A 437 -0.74 3.68 35.44
C PRO A 437 -1.64 3.37 36.63
N ASP A 438 -1.23 2.41 37.45
CA ASP A 438 -1.87 2.13 38.73
C ASP A 438 -1.56 3.31 39.67
N ASP A 439 -2.39 4.35 39.57
CA ASP A 439 -2.45 5.47 40.51
C ASP A 439 -3.19 5.00 41.76
N THR A 440 -2.43 4.44 42.70
CA THR A 440 -2.82 4.48 44.11
C THR A 440 -1.75 5.22 44.89
N GLY A 441 -1.86 6.55 44.79
CA GLY A 441 -1.19 7.48 45.68
C GLY A 441 -1.37 7.10 47.15
N THR A 442 -0.24 6.90 47.83
CA THR A 442 -0.09 7.13 49.26
C THR A 442 -0.49 8.56 49.60
N THR A 443 -1.56 8.71 50.38
CA THR A 443 -1.73 9.87 51.27
C THR A 443 -2.19 9.38 52.63
N GLU A 444 -1.37 9.71 53.63
CA GLU A 444 -1.58 9.47 55.03
C GLU A 444 -2.77 10.25 55.61
N SER A 445 -3.29 9.68 56.71
CA SER A 445 -3.83 10.31 57.91
C SER A 445 -5.33 10.65 57.99
N ALA A 446 -6.05 9.90 58.83
CA ALA A 446 -6.79 10.45 59.99
C ALA A 446 -7.22 9.35 60.97
N GLN A 447 -6.98 9.62 62.25
CA GLN A 447 -7.10 8.78 63.46
C GLN A 447 -8.51 8.25 63.79
N SER A 448 -8.58 7.09 64.47
CA SER A 448 -9.41 6.92 65.70
C SER A 448 -9.06 5.63 66.48
N ASN A 449 -8.77 5.80 67.77
CA ASN A 449 -8.77 4.85 68.89
C ASN A 449 -10.05 3.95 68.90
N GLN A 450 -10.17 2.73 69.46
CA GLN A 450 -9.66 2.03 70.68
C GLN A 450 -10.25 0.57 70.68
N PRO A 451 -10.15 -0.30 71.72
CA PRO A 451 -9.05 -1.02 72.39
C PRO A 451 -9.14 -2.59 72.26
N PRO A 452 -8.20 -3.38 72.84
CA PRO A 452 -8.16 -4.84 72.68
C PRO A 452 -9.11 -5.59 73.63
N ALA A 453 -9.68 -6.70 73.15
CA ALA A 453 -10.36 -7.67 73.99
C ALA A 453 -9.31 -8.46 74.81
N ALA A 454 -9.39 -8.31 76.13
CA ALA A 454 -8.60 -9.04 77.11
C ALA A 454 -9.04 -10.52 77.20
N SER A 455 -8.06 -11.33 77.57
CA SER A 455 -8.07 -12.77 77.85
C SER A 455 -8.95 -13.20 79.03
N ASN A 456 -9.51 -14.43 78.96
CA ASN A 456 -9.33 -15.54 79.92
C ASN A 456 -10.57 -16.44 80.01
N SER A 457 -10.46 -17.66 79.48
CA SER A 457 -10.61 -18.94 80.19
C SER A 457 -10.50 -20.10 79.21
#